data_AF-A0A814USR3-F1
#
_entry.id   AF-A0A814USR3-F1
#
_cell.length_a   1.000
_cell.length_b   1.000
_cell.length_c   1.000
_cell.angle_alpha   90.00
_cell.angle_beta   90.00
_cell.angle_gamma   90.00
#
_symmetry.space_group_name_H-M   'P 1'
#
loop_
_entity.id
_entity.type
_entity.pdbx_description
1 polymer ?
#
loop_
_entity_poly.entity_id
_entity_poly.type
_entity_poly.pdbx_seq_one_letter_code
_entity_poly.pdbx_strand_id
1 'polypeptide(L)'
;ATRTRYTSIIDHNPLWGKGQNLYVFGAMIISIIIQIIITEITWFNRVFHTAPVPIKYIFPTLGFGMTWLLIDELRKWCVRTWPHGLIARIAW
;
A
#
# COMPACT_ATOMS: atom_id res chain seq x y z
N ALA A 1 -5.58 -5.09 0.96
CA ALA A 1 -6.81 -5.14 0.15
C ALA A 1 -6.79 -6.25 -0.92
N THR A 2 -5.81 -6.30 -1.84
CA THR A 2 -5.80 -7.30 -2.95
C THR A 2 -5.28 -8.69 -2.58
N ARG A 3 -4.36 -8.81 -1.61
CA ARG A 3 -3.74 -10.10 -1.25
C ARG A 3 -4.59 -10.96 -0.30
N THR A 4 -5.18 -10.37 0.74
CA THR A 4 -6.05 -11.06 1.68
C THR A 4 -7.42 -10.40 1.70
N ARG A 5 -8.47 -11.17 1.38
CA ARG A 5 -9.86 -10.68 1.38
C ARG A 5 -10.47 -10.68 2.78
N TYR A 6 -10.22 -11.74 3.54
CA TYR A 6 -10.82 -11.96 4.87
C TYR A 6 -9.79 -12.08 5.99
N THR A 7 -8.58 -12.59 5.72
CA THR A 7 -7.50 -12.82 6.72
C THR A 7 -6.62 -11.59 6.95
N SER A 8 -6.07 -11.45 8.16
CA SER A 8 -5.28 -10.27 8.54
C SER A 8 -3.88 -10.40 7.96
N ILE A 9 -3.25 -9.26 7.70
CA ILE A 9 -1.84 -9.21 7.34
C ILE A 9 -0.95 -9.77 8.47
N ILE A 10 -1.37 -9.69 9.73
CA ILE A 10 -0.62 -10.21 10.88
C ILE A 10 -0.63 -11.75 10.89
N ASP A 11 -1.82 -12.34 10.74
CA ASP A 11 -1.99 -13.80 10.69
C ASP A 11 -1.35 -14.40 9.42
N HIS A 12 -1.41 -13.66 8.31
CA HIS A 12 -0.80 -14.05 7.04
C HIS A 12 0.48 -13.25 6.79
N ASN A 13 1.49 -13.49 7.62
CA ASN A 13 2.74 -12.73 7.60
C ASN A 13 3.37 -12.75 6.18
N PRO A 14 3.62 -11.58 5.57
CA PRO A 14 4.21 -11.50 4.24
C PRO A 14 5.71 -11.85 4.18
N LEU A 15 6.42 -11.80 5.32
CA LEU A 15 7.87 -11.96 5.38
C LEU A 15 8.32 -13.40 5.65
N TRP A 16 7.49 -14.24 6.27
CA TRP A 16 7.86 -15.60 6.66
C TRP A 16 6.67 -16.56 6.60
N GLY A 17 6.90 -17.80 6.17
CA GLY A 17 5.92 -18.91 6.21
C GLY A 17 5.27 -19.26 4.86
N LYS A 18 4.19 -20.07 4.90
CA LYS A 18 3.52 -20.65 3.72
C LYS A 18 2.86 -19.62 2.77
N GLY A 19 2.64 -18.39 3.23
CA GLY A 19 2.03 -17.29 2.47
C GLY A 19 3.01 -16.21 2.00
N GLN A 20 4.31 -16.48 2.07
CA GLN A 20 5.34 -15.50 1.77
C GLN A 20 5.29 -15.02 0.31
N ASN A 21 5.37 -13.71 0.12
CA ASN A 21 5.51 -13.12 -1.21
C ASN A 21 6.48 -11.95 -1.14
N LEU A 22 7.77 -12.28 -1.21
CA LEU A 22 8.86 -11.30 -1.16
C LEU A 22 8.90 -10.43 -2.42
N TYR A 23 8.35 -10.90 -3.55
CA TYR A 23 8.28 -10.13 -4.79
C TYR A 23 7.46 -8.84 -4.62
N VAL A 24 6.44 -8.84 -3.76
CA VAL A 24 5.65 -7.64 -3.48
C VAL A 24 6.51 -6.56 -2.83
N PHE A 25 7.37 -6.92 -1.87
CA PHE A 25 8.30 -5.97 -1.26
C PHE A 25 9.37 -5.50 -2.26
N GLY A 26 9.89 -6.41 -3.08
CA GLY A 26 10.79 -6.06 -4.18
C GLY A 26 10.15 -5.05 -5.14
N ALA A 27 8.90 -5.29 -5.55
CA ALA A 27 8.16 -4.40 -6.43
C ALA A 27 7.90 -3.01 -5.80
N MET A 28 7.66 -2.94 -4.49
CA MET A 28 7.53 -1.66 -3.76
C MET A 28 8.85 -0.86 -3.78
N ILE A 29 9.99 -1.53 -3.61
CA ILE A 29 11.30 -0.86 -3.67
C ILE A 29 11.59 -0.38 -5.09
N ILE A 30 11.34 -1.22 -6.08
CA ILE A 30 11.53 -0.88 -7.50
C ILE A 30 10.65 0.31 -7.90
N SER A 31 9.39 0.37 -7.44
CA SER A 31 8.51 1.49 -7.75
C SER A 31 9.01 2.82 -7.16
N ILE A 32 9.54 2.80 -5.93
CA ILE A 32 10.15 3.98 -5.29
C ILE A 32 11.40 4.43 -6.06
N ILE A 33 12.26 3.48 -6.46
CA ILE A 33 13.46 3.78 -7.25
C ILE A 33 13.07 4.45 -8.59
N ILE A 34 12.08 3.89 -9.30
CA ILE A 34 11.58 4.45 -10.56
C ILE A 34 11.02 5.87 -10.32
N GLN A 35 10.27 6.09 -9.25
CA GLN A 35 9.75 7.41 -8.90
C GLN A 35 10.88 8.44 -8.75
N ILE A 36 11.96 8.10 -8.04
CA ILE A 36 13.11 8.99 -7.83
C ILE A 36 13.84 9.26 -9.17
N ILE A 37 14.08 8.22 -9.97
CA ILE A 37 14.73 8.32 -11.28
C ILE A 37 13.97 9.29 -12.20
N ILE A 38 12.65 9.16 -12.28
CA ILE A 38 11.83 10.01 -13.17
C ILE A 38 11.82 11.46 -12.67
N THR A 39 11.78 11.69 -11.36
CA THR A 39 11.58 13.03 -10.78
C THR A 39 12.87 13.86 -10.74
N GLU A 40 14.02 13.24 -10.48
CA GLU A 40 15.29 13.96 -10.28
C GLU A 40 16.10 14.14 -11.57
N ILE A 41 15.88 13.30 -12.58
CA ILE A 41 16.64 13.37 -13.83
C ILE A 41 16.07 14.49 -14.73
N THR A 42 16.93 15.46 -15.02
CA THR A 42 16.61 16.63 -15.85
C THR A 42 16.17 16.30 -17.28
N TRP A 43 16.60 15.16 -17.82
CA TRP A 43 16.12 14.68 -19.13
C TRP A 43 14.64 14.32 -19.10
N PHE A 44 14.21 13.53 -18.10
CA PHE A 44 12.81 13.16 -17.92
C PHE A 44 11.93 14.37 -17.63
N ASN A 45 12.42 15.31 -16.81
CA ASN A 45 11.72 16.57 -16.52
C ASN A 45 11.45 17.43 -17.77
N ARG A 46 12.36 17.43 -18.75
CA ARG A 46 12.15 18.16 -20.02
C ARG A 46 11.16 17.47 -20.95
N VAL A 47 11.12 16.13 -20.96
CA VAL A 47 10.24 15.34 -21.85
C VAL A 47 8.82 15.23 -21.31
N PHE A 48 8.68 14.95 -20.01
CA PHE A 48 7.40 14.75 -19.34
C PHE A 48 6.83 16.02 -18.69
N HIS A 49 7.52 17.16 -18.82
CA HIS A 49 7.17 18.42 -18.18
C HIS A 49 7.01 18.30 -16.65
N THR A 50 7.81 17.44 -16.01
CA THR A 50 7.85 17.26 -14.56
C THR A 50 8.91 18.17 -13.91
N ALA A 51 8.76 18.41 -12.60
CA ALA A 51 9.69 19.20 -11.81
C ALA A 51 10.19 18.37 -10.61
N PRO A 52 11.39 18.64 -10.09
CA PRO A 52 11.88 17.98 -8.89
C PRO A 52 10.90 18.24 -7.73
N VAL A 53 10.50 17.18 -7.04
CA VAL A 53 9.48 17.24 -5.98
C VAL A 53 10.18 17.29 -4.62
N PRO A 54 10.01 18.37 -3.85
CA PRO A 54 10.53 18.42 -2.48
C PRO A 54 9.96 17.29 -1.61
N ILE A 55 10.81 16.73 -0.74
CA ILE A 55 10.46 15.62 0.18
C ILE A 55 9.20 15.92 1.01
N LYS A 56 8.93 17.20 1.30
CA LYS A 56 7.74 17.66 2.03
C LYS A 56 6.42 17.20 1.41
N TYR A 57 6.37 17.01 0.09
CA TYR A 57 5.17 16.55 -0.62
C TYR A 57 5.09 15.03 -0.77
N ILE A 58 6.19 14.32 -0.53
CA ILE A 58 6.25 12.85 -0.51
C ILE A 58 5.79 12.31 0.85
N PHE A 59 6.06 13.01 1.94
CA PHE A 59 5.70 12.55 3.28
C PHE A 59 4.17 12.30 3.48
N PRO A 60 3.27 13.16 2.98
CA PRO A 60 1.83 12.91 3.05
C PRO A 60 1.39 11.62 2.34
N THR A 61 2.02 11.25 1.22
CA THR A 61 1.63 10.04 0.48
C THR A 61 1.93 8.77 1.26
N LEU A 62 3.03 8.75 2.02
CA LEU A 62 3.34 7.68 2.97
C LEU A 62 2.30 7.63 4.10
N GLY A 63 1.92 8.79 4.65
CA GLY A 63 0.87 8.88 5.68
C GLY A 63 -0.46 8.31 5.20
N PHE A 64 -0.93 8.75 4.03
CA PHE A 64 -2.17 8.24 3.43
C PHE A 64 -2.11 6.75 3.11
N GLY A 65 -0.96 6.25 2.63
CA GLY A 65 -0.76 4.82 2.39
C GLY A 65 -0.90 3.99 3.68
N MET A 66 -0.34 4.47 4.79
CA MET A 66 -0.48 3.83 6.10
C MET A 66 -1.91 3.89 6.61
N THR A 67 -2.57 5.05 6.53
CA THR A 67 -3.98 5.22 6.92
C THR A 67 -4.87 4.25 6.15
N TRP A 68 -4.64 4.11 4.84
CA TRP A 68 -5.41 3.19 4.00
C TRP A 68 -5.24 1.72 4.43
N LEU A 69 -4.00 1.32 4.75
CA LEU A 69 -3.71 -0.03 5.28
C LEU A 69 -4.46 -0.27 6.60
N LEU A 70 -4.44 0.70 7.51
CA LEU A 70 -5.15 0.62 8.78
C LEU A 70 -6.67 0.49 8.59
N ILE A 71 -7.26 1.26 7.69
CA ILE A 71 -8.70 1.17 7.36
C ILE A 71 -9.05 -0.23 6.83
N ASP A 72 -8.22 -0.81 5.95
CA ASP A 72 -8.45 -2.15 5.40
C ASP A 72 -8.34 -3.24 6.49
N GLU A 73 -7.36 -3.15 7.38
CA GLU A 73 -7.24 -4.07 8.52
C GLU A 73 -8.40 -3.91 9.51
N LEU A 74 -8.80 -2.68 9.82
CA LEU A 74 -9.96 -2.41 10.67
C LEU A 74 -11.23 -3.00 10.08
N ARG A 75 -11.46 -2.83 8.76
CA ARG A 75 -12.59 -3.44 8.06
C ARG A 75 -12.57 -4.97 8.19
N LYS A 76 -11.42 -5.60 7.92
CA LYS A 76 -11.26 -7.06 8.05
C LYS A 76 -11.50 -7.55 9.48
N TRP A 77 -11.07 -6.78 10.48
CA TRP A 77 -11.32 -7.09 11.88
C TRP A 77 -12.81 -6.98 12.23
N CYS A 78 -13.48 -5.88 11.84
CA CYS A 78 -14.92 -5.69 12.06
C CYS A 78 -15.77 -6.81 11.45
N VAL A 79 -15.44 -7.27 10.24
CA VAL A 79 -16.17 -8.36 9.57
C VAL A 79 -16.00 -9.70 10.31
N ARG A 80 -14.84 -9.96 10.94
CA ARG A 80 -14.62 -11.19 11.73
C ARG A 80 -15.31 -11.14 13.09
N THR A 81 -15.29 -9.99 13.74
CA THR A 81 -15.90 -9.82 15.07
C THR A 81 -17.43 -9.80 14.98
N TRP A 82 -18.00 -9.17 13.95
CA TRP A 82 -19.46 -9.06 13.77
C TRP A 82 -19.92 -9.53 12.39
N PRO A 83 -20.00 -10.86 12.17
CA PRO A 83 -20.34 -11.43 10.86
C PRO A 83 -21.76 -11.09 10.38
N HIS A 84 -22.69 -10.74 11.27
CA HIS A 84 -24.05 -10.32 10.92
C HIS A 84 -24.28 -8.80 11.02
N GLY A 85 -23.24 -8.02 11.27
CA GLY A 85 -23.33 -6.56 11.40
C GLY A 85 -23.58 -5.86 10.05
N LEU A 86 -24.03 -4.59 10.12
CA LEU A 86 -24.22 -3.73 8.93
C LEU A 86 -22.93 -3.60 8.10
N ILE A 87 -21.77 -3.55 8.76
CA ILE A 87 -20.46 -3.46 8.11
C ILE A 87 -20.17 -4.73 7.29
N ALA A 88 -20.54 -5.92 7.79
CA ALA A 88 -20.36 -7.17 7.06
C ALA A 88 -21.27 -7.26 5.82
N ARG A 89 -22.45 -6.62 5.86
CA ARG A 89 -23.36 -6.52 4.71
C ARG A 89 -22.89 -5.54 3.63
N ILE A 90 -22.19 -4.47 4.01
CA ILE A 90 -21.66 -3.45 3.07
C ILE A 90 -20.27 -3.83 2.53
N ALA A 91 -19.54 -4.68 3.26
CA ALA A 91 -18.18 -5.09 2.90
C ALA A 91 -18.10 -6.19 1.83
N TRP A 92 -19.25 -6.67 1.33
CA TRP A 92 -19.38 -7.59 0.20
C TRP A 92 -19.87 -6.85 -1.06
#